data_AF-A0A4U9HXX4-F1
#
_entry.id   AF-A0A4U9HXX4-F1
#
_cell.length_a   1.000
_cell.length_b   1.000
_cell.length_c   1.000
_cell.angle_alpha   90.00
_cell.angle_beta   90.00
_cell.angle_gamma   90.00
#
_symmetry.space_group_name_H-M   'P 1'
#
loop_
_entity.id
_entity.type
_entity.pdbx_description
1 polymer ?
#
loop_
_entity_poly.entity_id
_entity_poly.type
_entity_poly.pdbx_seq_one_letter_code
_entity_poly.pdbx_strand_id
1 'polypeptide(L)'
;MLARSAQDDYQILRYGDNALTTQFHPEFDAAIMRHYLHWLAEMEPARQAEYQQKQRQVDDTPFSRLLLQGFVVSLGAQQALAG
;
A
#
# COMPACT_ATOMS: atom_id res chain seq x y z
N MET A 1 -10.86 -6.49 13.38
CA MET A 1 -10.65 -6.55 11.92
C MET A 1 -11.35 -5.37 11.29
N LEU A 2 -10.68 -4.63 10.40
CA LEU A 2 -11.19 -3.39 9.81
C LEU A 2 -11.43 -3.49 8.29
N ALA A 3 -10.73 -4.37 7.58
CA ALA A 3 -10.94 -4.61 6.15
C ALA A 3 -10.51 -6.04 5.74
N ARG A 4 -11.09 -6.55 4.65
CA ARG A 4 -10.73 -7.80 3.94
C ARG A 4 -10.80 -7.65 2.43
N SER A 5 -10.15 -8.57 1.73
CA SER A 5 -10.30 -8.82 0.30
C SER A 5 -10.88 -10.21 0.05
N ALA A 6 -11.07 -10.60 -1.21
CA ALA A 6 -11.50 -11.95 -1.56
C ALA A 6 -10.39 -13.01 -1.32
N GLN A 7 -9.13 -12.59 -1.33
CA GLN A 7 -7.96 -13.45 -1.20
C GLN A 7 -7.43 -13.53 0.23
N ASP A 8 -7.74 -12.54 1.06
CA ASP A 8 -7.21 -12.44 2.42
C ASP A 8 -8.16 -11.65 3.33
N ASP A 9 -8.52 -12.26 4.45
CA ASP A 9 -9.41 -11.69 5.46
C ASP A 9 -8.73 -10.61 6.33
N TYR A 10 -7.41 -10.45 6.28
CA TYR A 10 -6.67 -9.63 7.24
C TYR A 10 -6.01 -8.39 6.63
N GLN A 11 -6.71 -7.69 5.73
CA GLN A 11 -6.16 -6.52 5.02
C GLN A 11 -5.82 -5.34 5.93
N ILE A 12 -6.66 -5.07 6.94
CA ILE A 12 -6.39 -4.04 7.96
C ILE A 12 -6.80 -4.57 9.33
N LEU A 13 -5.86 -4.54 10.28
CA LEU A 13 -6.08 -4.95 11.67
C LEU A 13 -5.77 -3.82 12.64
N ARG A 14 -6.45 -3.84 13.78
CA ARG A 14 -6.20 -2.96 14.93
C ARG A 14 -6.01 -3.84 16.15
N TYR A 15 -4.89 -3.64 16.85
CA TYR A 15 -4.48 -4.40 18.01
C TYR A 15 -4.67 -3.63 19.33
N GLY A 16 -4.88 -2.32 19.25
CA GLY A 16 -5.11 -1.43 20.39
C GLY A 16 -5.44 -0.03 19.89
N ASP A 17 -5.39 0.97 20.76
CA ASP A 17 -5.77 2.34 20.36
C ASP A 17 -4.70 3.01 19.48
N ASN A 18 -3.44 2.63 19.64
CA ASN A 18 -2.30 3.21 18.91
C ASN A 18 -1.57 2.18 18.02
N ALA A 19 -2.18 1.03 17.75
CA ALA A 19 -1.55 -0.06 17.00
C ALA A 19 -2.50 -0.60 15.94
N LEU A 20 -2.14 -0.40 14.67
CA LEU A 20 -2.84 -0.94 13.50
C LEU A 20 -1.84 -1.40 12.45
N THR A 21 -2.27 -2.29 11.55
CA THR A 21 -1.49 -2.76 10.40
C THR A 21 -2.31 -2.67 9.13
N THR A 22 -1.60 -2.47 8.01
CA THR A 22 -2.10 -2.68 6.65
C THR A 22 -1.29 -3.80 6.01
N GLN A 23 -1.96 -4.75 5.35
CA GLN A 23 -1.28 -5.83 4.63
C GLN A 23 -0.73 -5.37 3.27
N PHE A 24 -1.38 -4.37 2.67
CA PHE A 24 -0.92 -3.71 1.45
C PHE A 24 -0.05 -2.49 1.78
N HIS A 25 0.56 -1.92 0.73
CA HIS A 25 1.46 -0.77 0.79
C HIS A 25 0.76 0.53 0.37
N PRO A 26 0.07 1.26 1.29
CA PRO A 26 -0.57 2.54 0.98
C PRO A 26 0.42 3.67 0.63
N GLU A 27 1.70 3.46 0.92
CA GLU A 27 2.81 4.35 0.57
C GLU A 27 3.23 4.24 -0.90
N PHE A 28 2.81 3.19 -1.62
CA PHE A 28 3.15 2.99 -3.02
C PHE A 28 2.11 3.60 -3.96
N ASP A 29 2.60 4.06 -5.12
CA ASP A 29 1.78 4.54 -6.21
C ASP A 29 2.15 3.87 -7.54
N ALA A 30 1.42 4.23 -8.60
CA ALA A 30 1.63 3.60 -9.89
C ALA A 30 3.05 3.83 -10.42
N ALA A 31 3.65 5.01 -10.18
CA ALA A 31 4.99 5.33 -10.65
C ALA A 31 6.04 4.47 -9.92
N ILE A 32 5.96 4.38 -8.59
CA ILE A 32 6.84 3.55 -7.76
C ILE A 32 6.71 2.08 -8.17
N MET A 33 5.49 1.57 -8.31
CA MET A 33 5.24 0.18 -8.70
C MET A 33 5.76 -0.14 -10.10
N ARG A 34 5.63 0.79 -11.05
CA ARG A 34 6.19 0.60 -12.40
C ARG A 34 7.72 0.55 -12.39
N HIS A 35 8.38 1.37 -11.59
CA HIS A 35 9.84 1.32 -11.44
C HIS A 35 10.29 0.03 -10.75
N TYR A 36 9.58 -0.39 -9.69
CA TYR A 36 9.87 -1.63 -8.99
C TYR A 36 9.76 -2.86 -9.91
N LEU A 37 8.70 -2.95 -10.71
CA LEU A 37 8.52 -4.03 -11.69
C LEU A 37 9.56 -3.99 -12.80
N HIS A 38 10.00 -2.81 -13.22
CA HIS A 38 11.09 -2.67 -14.20
C HIS A 38 12.39 -3.23 -13.63
N TRP A 39 12.74 -2.85 -12.40
CA TRP A 39 13.93 -3.34 -11.71
C TRP A 39 13.90 -4.87 -11.51
N LEU A 40 12.75 -5.45 -11.12
CA LEU A 40 12.60 -6.91 -11.06
C LEU A 40 12.80 -7.60 -12.42
N ALA A 41 12.33 -6.96 -13.49
CA ALA A 41 12.50 -7.49 -14.84
C ALA A 41 13.97 -7.53 -15.29
N GLU A 42 14.80 -6.60 -14.83
CA GLU A 42 16.25 -6.59 -15.07
C GLU A 42 16.97 -7.66 -14.23
N MET A 43 16.52 -7.88 -12.99
CA MET A 43 17.12 -8.86 -12.07
C MET A 43 16.76 -10.31 -12.39
N GLU A 44 15.59 -10.54 -12.97
CA GLU A 44 15.08 -11.88 -13.30
C GLU A 44 14.71 -11.99 -14.79
N PRO A 45 15.70 -12.09 -15.70
CA PRO A 45 15.44 -12.12 -17.16
C PRO A 45 14.47 -13.23 -17.58
N ALA A 46 14.47 -14.37 -16.89
CA ALA A 46 13.55 -15.48 -17.14
C ALA A 46 12.06 -15.11 -16.92
N ARG A 47 11.78 -14.07 -16.12
CA ARG A 47 10.43 -13.57 -15.80
C ARG A 47 10.16 -12.18 -16.37
N GLN A 48 11.06 -11.66 -17.20
CA GLN A 48 10.98 -10.31 -17.75
C GLN A 48 9.61 -10.03 -18.42
N ALA A 49 9.10 -10.98 -19.21
CA ALA A 49 7.82 -10.85 -19.89
C ALA A 49 6.63 -10.76 -18.90
N GLU A 50 6.66 -11.53 -17.81
CA GLU A 50 5.65 -11.49 -16.75
C GLU A 50 5.64 -10.11 -16.07
N TYR A 51 6.80 -9.59 -15.70
CA TYR A 51 6.92 -8.29 -15.06
C TYR A 51 6.52 -7.13 -15.97
N GLN A 52 6.91 -7.17 -17.25
CA GLN A 52 6.46 -6.19 -18.24
C GLN A 52 4.94 -6.22 -18.45
N GLN A 53 4.33 -7.42 -18.41
CA GLN A 53 2.87 -7.53 -18.45
C GLN A 53 2.23 -6.90 -17.21
N LYS A 54 2.73 -7.20 -16.01
CA LYS A 54 2.25 -6.57 -14.77
C LYS A 54 2.39 -5.06 -14.80
N GLN A 55 3.52 -4.54 -15.31
CA GLN A 55 3.79 -3.11 -15.41
C GLN A 55 2.71 -2.37 -16.22
N ARG A 56 2.17 -2.99 -17.27
CA ARG A 56 1.06 -2.44 -18.08
C ARG A 56 -0.29 -2.44 -17.36
N GLN A 57 -0.44 -3.24 -16.31
CA GLN A 57 -1.66 -3.38 -15.51
C GLN A 57 -1.61 -2.56 -14.21
N VAL A 58 -0.51 -1.84 -13.96
CA VAL A 58 -0.40 -0.98 -12.77
C VAL A 58 -1.21 0.28 -12.98
N ASP A 59 -2.21 0.46 -12.12
CA ASP A 59 -3.01 1.68 -12.02
C ASP A 59 -2.79 2.39 -10.69
N ASP A 60 -3.18 3.66 -10.63
CA ASP A 60 -3.17 4.41 -9.38
C ASP A 60 -4.17 3.82 -8.37
N THR A 61 -3.76 3.84 -7.10
CA THR A 61 -4.57 3.38 -5.97
C THR A 61 -4.97 4.55 -5.05
N PRO A 62 -5.85 5.47 -5.51
CA PRO A 62 -6.16 6.70 -4.78
C PRO A 62 -6.75 6.42 -3.40
N PHE A 63 -7.58 5.40 -3.26
CA PHE A 63 -8.15 5.00 -1.96
C PHE A 63 -7.09 4.52 -0.98
N SER A 64 -6.08 3.78 -1.45
CA SER A 64 -4.97 3.31 -0.63
C SER A 64 -4.17 4.50 -0.06
N ARG A 65 -3.86 5.47 -0.93
CA ARG A 65 -3.16 6.71 -0.55
C ARG A 65 -3.97 7.56 0.44
N LEU A 66 -5.29 7.64 0.27
CA LEU A 66 -6.18 8.37 1.18
C LEU A 66 -6.14 7.79 2.61
N LEU A 67 -5.98 6.48 2.77
CA LEU A 67 -5.85 5.87 4.10
C LEU A 67 -4.59 6.36 4.83
N LEU A 68 -3.45 6.41 4.15
CA LEU A 68 -2.20 6.93 4.73
C LEU A 68 -2.30 8.42 5.06
N GLN A 69 -2.88 9.22 4.17
CA GLN A 69 -3.11 10.65 4.41
C GLN A 69 -4.03 10.88 5.61
N GLY A 70 -5.14 10.12 5.70
CA GLY A 70 -6.06 10.17 6.83
C GLY A 70 -5.39 9.78 8.15
N PHE A 71 -4.52 8.77 8.12
CA PHE A 71 -3.70 8.39 9.27
C PHE A 71 -2.82 9.54 9.76
N VAL A 72 -2.06 10.19 8.86
CA VAL A 72 -1.20 11.34 9.22
C VAL A 72 -2.00 12.50 9.81
N VAL A 73 -3.15 12.83 9.22
CA VAL A 73 -4.04 13.87 9.75
C VAL A 73 -4.55 13.50 11.14
N SER A 74 -4.96 12.25 11.35
CA SER A 74 -5.45 11.78 12.65
C SER A 74 -4.38 11.86 13.74
N LEU A 75 -3.12 11.54 13.42
CA LEU A 75 -2.00 11.64 14.34
C LEU A 75 -1.74 13.10 14.74
N GLY A 76 -1.77 14.03 13.78
CA GLY A 76 -1.62 15.46 14.06
C GLY A 76 -2.72 16.00 14.98
N ALA A 77 -3.97 15.58 14.76
CA ALA A 77 -5.09 15.94 15.62
C ALA A 77 -4.95 15.37 17.05
N GLN A 78 -4.50 14.12 17.18
CA GLN A 78 -4.23 13.51 18.49
C GLN A 78 -3.13 14.26 19.25
N GLN A 79 -2.06 14.66 18.57
CA GLN A 79 -0.97 15.45 19.17
C GLN A 79 -1.44 16.83 19.63
N ALA A 80 -2.29 17.51 18.85
CA ALA A 80 -2.84 18.81 19.21
C ALA A 80 -3.78 18.76 20.43
N LEU A 81 -4.48 17.65 20.65
CA LEU A 81 -5.35 17.44 21.82
C LEU A 81 -4.57 17.05 23.09
N ALA A 82 -3.32 16.63 22.95
CA ALA A 82 -2.47 16.17 24.05
C ALA A 82 -1.52 17.25 24.61
N GLY A 83 -1.47 18.44 24.00
CA GLY A 83 -0.69 19.60 24.45
C GLY A 83 -1.59 20.70 25.00
#